data_AF-A0A1G6L7G9-F1
#
_entry.id   AF-A0A1G6L7G9-F1
#
_cell.length_a   1.000
_cell.length_b   1.000
_cell.length_c   1.000
_cell.angle_alpha   90.00
_cell.angle_beta   90.00
_cell.angle_gamma   90.00
#
_symmetry.space_group_name_H-M   'P 1'
#
loop_
_entity.id
_entity.type
_entity.pdbx_description
1 polymer ?
#
loop_
_entity_poly.entity_id
_entity_poly.type
_entity_poly.pdbx_seq_one_letter_code
_entity_poly.pdbx_strand_id
1 'polypeptide(L)'
;MVAKEKPVEFEKDPDEEPKKGSKKSNPLKGLMTGNMLAKEPFVKQIPYLGFIVLLTVLYIGNRFRTERIVSESEKLRKEVVNLRSESITTAAELMNISRQTEVARMVRDNGIDLEESVKPPRTIKKSIW
;
A
#
# COMPACT_ATOMS: atom_id res chain seq x y z
N MET A 1 -78.40 47.27 3.02
CA MET A 1 -77.69 47.21 1.73
C MET A 1 -76.21 47.45 1.99
N VAL A 2 -75.39 46.74 1.21
CA VAL A 2 -73.99 46.36 1.40
C VAL A 2 -73.01 47.56 1.49
N ALA A 3 -72.00 47.41 2.36
CA ALA A 3 -70.80 48.25 2.42
C ALA A 3 -69.73 47.75 1.45
N LYS A 4 -69.05 48.65 0.71
CA LYS A 4 -67.65 48.52 0.21
C LYS A 4 -67.20 49.84 -0.45
N GLU A 5 -66.36 50.64 0.22
CA GLU A 5 -64.89 50.76 0.13
C GLU A 5 -64.40 51.81 -0.89
N LYS A 6 -63.56 52.71 -0.38
CA LYS A 6 -62.79 53.72 -1.11
C LYS A 6 -61.51 53.09 -1.66
N PRO A 7 -60.95 53.58 -2.77
CA PRO A 7 -59.51 53.58 -2.96
C PRO A 7 -58.95 54.98 -2.69
N VAL A 8 -58.00 55.07 -1.77
CA VAL A 8 -57.15 56.26 -1.58
C VAL A 8 -55.85 55.98 -2.31
N GLU A 9 -55.66 56.73 -3.39
CA GLU A 9 -54.43 56.80 -4.16
C GLU A 9 -53.41 57.58 -3.33
N PHE A 10 -52.23 57.00 -3.11
CA PHE A 10 -51.12 57.70 -2.50
C PHE A 10 -49.96 57.74 -3.49
N GLU A 11 -49.70 58.98 -3.90
CA GLU A 11 -48.56 59.48 -4.65
C GLU A 11 -47.24 58.86 -4.19
N LYS A 12 -46.40 58.53 -5.17
CA LYS A 12 -45.03 58.10 -4.98
C LYS A 12 -44.14 59.17 -5.59
N ASP A 13 -43.20 59.67 -4.80
CA ASP A 13 -41.81 60.04 -5.13
C ASP A 13 -41.23 60.95 -4.03
N PRO A 14 -39.91 61.15 -3.90
CA PRO A 14 -38.75 60.38 -4.39
C PRO A 14 -37.79 60.06 -3.20
N ASP A 15 -36.65 59.39 -3.43
CA ASP A 15 -35.33 59.72 -2.84
C ASP A 15 -34.29 58.61 -3.06
N GLU A 16 -33.06 59.09 -3.24
CA GLU A 16 -31.92 58.49 -3.92
C GLU A 16 -31.19 57.34 -3.17
N GLU A 17 -30.37 56.60 -3.93
CA GLU A 17 -29.55 55.43 -3.57
C GLU A 17 -28.64 55.60 -2.33
N PRO A 18 -28.16 54.48 -1.77
CA PRO A 18 -26.75 54.41 -1.39
C PRO A 18 -26.02 53.36 -2.23
N LYS A 19 -25.11 53.83 -3.09
CA LYS A 19 -24.03 53.02 -3.65
C LYS A 19 -23.24 52.37 -2.52
N LYS A 20 -23.38 51.05 -2.33
CA LYS A 20 -22.45 50.25 -1.52
C LYS A 20 -21.53 49.46 -2.44
N GLY A 21 -20.27 49.89 -2.41
CA GLY A 21 -19.20 49.45 -3.31
C GLY A 21 -19.02 47.95 -3.42
N SER A 22 -18.40 47.58 -4.53
CA SER A 22 -17.90 46.27 -4.90
C SER A 22 -16.98 45.68 -3.82
N LYS A 23 -17.56 45.15 -2.74
CA LYS A 23 -16.84 44.23 -1.87
C LYS A 23 -16.57 42.98 -2.69
N LYS A 24 -15.32 42.78 -3.11
CA LYS A 24 -14.80 41.46 -3.52
C LYS A 24 -15.15 40.49 -2.40
N SER A 25 -16.28 39.80 -2.54
CA SER A 25 -16.67 38.76 -1.61
C SER A 25 -15.72 37.60 -1.87
N ASN A 26 -14.85 37.30 -0.92
CA ASN A 26 -13.99 36.11 -0.99
C ASN A 26 -14.87 34.90 -1.29
N PRO A 27 -14.56 34.10 -2.33
CA PRO A 27 -15.38 32.95 -2.71
C PRO A 27 -15.52 31.96 -1.54
N LEU A 28 -14.52 31.88 -0.67
CA LEU A 28 -14.54 31.11 0.59
C LEU A 28 -15.67 31.53 1.56
N LYS A 29 -15.99 32.82 1.68
CA LYS A 29 -17.12 33.28 2.51
C LYS A 29 -18.46 32.92 1.86
N GLY A 30 -18.55 33.02 0.53
CA GLY A 30 -19.75 32.63 -0.23
C GLY A 30 -20.02 31.12 -0.21
N LEU A 31 -18.98 30.29 -0.10
CA LEU A 31 -19.09 28.85 0.12
C LEU A 31 -19.59 28.54 1.53
N MET A 32 -19.07 29.23 2.55
CA MET A 32 -19.48 29.03 3.95
C MET A 32 -20.92 29.47 4.24
N THR A 33 -21.40 30.53 3.56
CA THR A 33 -22.79 31.01 3.66
C THR A 33 -23.77 30.24 2.75
N GLY A 34 -23.30 29.26 1.95
CA GLY A 34 -24.16 28.42 1.10
C GLY A 34 -24.73 29.10 -0.15
N ASN A 35 -24.64 30.43 -0.25
CA ASN A 35 -25.14 31.20 -1.40
C ASN A 35 -24.41 30.85 -2.72
N MET A 36 -23.21 30.26 -2.67
CA MET A 36 -22.56 29.73 -3.88
C MET A 36 -23.04 28.32 -4.27
N LEU A 37 -23.50 27.51 -3.31
CA LEU A 37 -24.02 26.16 -3.60
C LEU A 37 -25.39 26.22 -4.29
N ALA A 38 -26.21 27.22 -3.97
CA ALA A 38 -27.53 27.44 -4.55
C ALA A 38 -27.50 28.10 -5.94
N LYS A 39 -26.32 28.46 -6.47
CA LYS A 39 -26.20 29.03 -7.82
C LYS A 39 -26.49 27.96 -8.87
N GLU A 40 -27.34 28.28 -9.85
CA GLU A 40 -27.73 27.43 -10.99
C GLU A 40 -26.57 26.63 -11.64
N PRO A 41 -25.37 27.19 -11.90
CA PRO A 41 -24.26 26.41 -12.47
C PRO A 41 -23.67 25.37 -11.50
N PHE A 42 -23.67 25.63 -10.18
CA PHE A 42 -23.11 24.73 -9.18
C PHE A 42 -24.05 23.54 -8.93
N VAL A 43 -25.36 23.79 -8.90
CA VAL A 43 -26.39 22.73 -8.77
C VAL A 43 -26.30 21.73 -9.94
N LYS A 44 -25.99 22.20 -11.15
CA LYS A 44 -25.77 21.32 -12.33
C LYS A 44 -24.53 20.43 -12.20
N GLN A 45 -23.55 20.79 -11.35
CA GLN A 45 -22.31 20.03 -11.14
C GLN A 45 -22.37 19.06 -9.94
N ILE A 46 -23.47 19.04 -9.18
CA ILE A 46 -23.70 18.06 -8.09
C ILE A 46 -23.43 16.60 -8.50
N PRO A 47 -23.91 16.08 -9.67
CA PRO A 47 -23.60 14.70 -10.07
C PRO A 47 -22.10 14.47 -10.28
N TYR A 48 -21.35 15.47 -10.72
CA TYR A 48 -19.90 15.39 -10.87
C TYR A 48 -19.19 15.35 -9.50
N LEU A 49 -19.66 16.12 -8.52
CA LEU A 49 -19.15 16.04 -7.15
C LEU A 49 -19.40 14.66 -6.53
N GLY A 50 -20.58 14.08 -6.78
CA GLY A 50 -20.89 12.69 -6.40
C GLY A 50 -19.95 11.68 -7.04
N PHE A 51 -19.60 11.87 -8.31
CA PHE A 51 -18.61 11.03 -9.00
C PHE A 51 -17.22 11.11 -8.35
N ILE A 52 -16.77 12.30 -7.95
CA ILE A 52 -15.48 12.47 -7.23
C ILE A 52 -15.53 11.75 -5.88
N VAL A 53 -16.63 11.88 -5.13
CA VAL A 53 -16.81 11.19 -3.85
C VAL A 53 -16.78 9.68 -4.04
N LEU A 54 -17.46 9.16 -5.07
CA LEU A 54 -17.42 7.74 -5.44
C LEU A 54 -15.98 7.28 -5.73
N LEU A 55 -15.23 8.02 -6.55
CA LEU A 55 -13.82 7.73 -6.81
C LEU A 55 -12.97 7.77 -5.54
N THR A 56 -13.26 8.68 -4.61
CA THR A 56 -12.57 8.78 -3.33
C THR A 56 -12.81 7.55 -2.47
N VAL A 57 -14.06 7.07 -2.39
CA VAL A 57 -14.40 5.83 -1.69
C VAL A 57 -13.71 4.62 -2.33
N LEU A 58 -13.72 4.52 -3.66
CA LEU A 58 -13.02 3.46 -4.39
C LEU A 58 -11.50 3.51 -4.17
N TYR A 59 -10.91 4.71 -4.12
CA TYR A 59 -9.50 4.91 -3.84
C TYR A 59 -9.10 4.43 -2.44
N ILE A 60 -9.88 4.81 -1.42
CA ILE A 60 -9.69 4.35 -0.05
C ILE A 60 -9.81 2.82 0.02
N GLY A 61 -10.83 2.25 -0.64
CA GLY A 61 -11.03 0.80 -0.70
C GLY A 61 -9.86 0.06 -1.36
N ASN A 62 -9.33 0.59 -2.46
CA ASN A 62 -8.14 0.03 -3.12
C ASN A 62 -6.89 0.11 -2.24
N ARG A 63 -6.73 1.21 -1.49
CA ARG A 63 -5.56 1.42 -0.64
C ARG A 63 -5.41 0.35 0.45
N PHE A 64 -6.50 -0.02 1.11
CA PHE A 64 -6.46 -1.08 2.14
C PHE A 64 -6.03 -2.44 1.58
N ARG A 65 -6.32 -2.72 0.30
CA ARG A 65 -5.92 -3.98 -0.35
C ARG A 65 -4.42 -4.03 -0.61
N THR A 66 -3.84 -2.90 -1.00
CA THR A 66 -2.39 -2.79 -1.23
C THR A 66 -1.59 -3.00 0.06
N GLU A 67 -2.03 -2.45 1.19
CA GLU A 67 -1.31 -2.61 2.46
C GLU A 67 -1.22 -4.07 2.93
N ARG A 68 -2.28 -4.86 2.70
CA ARG A 68 -2.29 -6.30 3.03
C ARG A 68 -1.34 -7.10 2.13
N ILE A 69 -1.41 -6.87 0.82
CA ILE A 69 -0.56 -7.58 -0.16
C ILE A 69 0.92 -7.28 0.07
N VAL A 70 1.26 -6.02 0.36
CA VAL A 70 2.64 -5.63 0.66
C VAL A 70 3.14 -6.35 1.92
N SER A 71 2.35 -6.35 2.99
CA SER A 71 2.74 -7.05 4.23
C SER A 71 2.90 -8.56 4.04
N GLU A 72 2.03 -9.19 3.24
CA GLU A 72 2.10 -10.62 2.95
C GLU A 72 3.33 -10.96 2.11
N SER A 73 3.65 -10.15 1.10
CA SER A 73 4.86 -10.35 0.29
C SER A 73 6.14 -10.27 1.11
N GLU A 74 6.18 -9.38 2.11
CA GLU A 74 7.34 -9.23 3.00
C GLU A 74 7.48 -10.43 3.95
N LYS A 75 6.36 -11.00 4.43
CA LYS A 75 6.38 -12.24 5.21
C LYS A 75 6.87 -13.41 4.36
N LEU A 76 6.31 -13.57 3.16
CA LEU A 76 6.66 -14.66 2.26
C LEU A 76 8.14 -14.60 1.85
N ARG A 77 8.67 -13.40 1.58
CA ARG A 77 10.11 -13.21 1.31
C ARG A 77 10.98 -13.64 2.49
N LYS A 78 10.61 -13.26 3.72
CA LYS A 78 11.34 -13.69 4.92
C LYS A 78 11.32 -15.20 5.08
N GLU A 79 10.20 -15.84 4.82
CA GLU A 79 10.05 -17.29 4.91
C GLU A 79 10.94 -18.02 3.90
N VAL A 80 11.00 -17.54 2.65
CA VAL A 80 11.93 -18.08 1.63
C VAL A 80 13.39 -17.95 2.05
N VAL A 81 13.78 -16.81 2.62
CA VAL A 81 15.16 -16.60 3.12
C VAL A 81 15.46 -17.52 4.29
N ASN A 82 14.50 -17.72 5.19
CA ASN A 82 14.65 -18.61 6.34
C ASN A 82 14.81 -20.06 5.90
N LEU A 83 13.92 -20.56 5.04
CA LEU A 83 13.99 -21.92 4.46
C LEU A 83 15.30 -22.16 3.72
N ARG A 84 15.81 -21.15 2.99
CA ARG A 84 17.10 -21.24 2.33
C ARG A 84 18.26 -21.34 3.34
N SER A 85 18.21 -20.59 4.42
CA SER A 85 19.23 -20.63 5.46
C SER A 85 19.21 -21.96 6.21
N GLU A 86 18.01 -22.47 6.51
CA GLU A 86 17.80 -23.76 7.13
C GLU A 86 18.34 -24.89 6.25
N SER A 87 17.97 -24.94 4.97
CA SER A 87 18.49 -25.96 4.04
C SER A 87 20.01 -25.92 3.87
N ILE A 88 20.63 -24.73 3.82
CA ILE A 88 22.09 -24.60 3.80
C ILE A 88 22.70 -25.14 5.09
N THR A 89 22.11 -24.82 6.24
CA THR A 89 22.62 -25.25 7.55
C THR A 89 22.52 -26.76 7.71
N THR A 90 21.37 -27.35 7.37
CA THR A 90 21.14 -28.80 7.42
C THR A 90 22.07 -29.53 6.46
N ALA A 91 22.28 -29.01 5.25
CA ALA A 91 23.24 -29.58 4.30
C ALA A 91 24.69 -29.48 4.82
N ALA A 92 25.05 -28.37 5.47
CA ALA A 92 26.37 -28.18 6.07
C ALA A 92 26.59 -29.13 7.25
N GLU A 93 25.57 -29.37 8.07
CA GLU A 93 25.62 -30.34 9.18
C GLU A 93 25.84 -31.76 8.64
N LEU A 94 25.07 -32.15 7.61
CA LEU A 94 25.25 -33.44 6.95
C LEU A 94 26.64 -33.58 6.32
N MET A 95 27.14 -32.54 5.65
CA MET A 95 28.52 -32.52 5.11
C MET A 95 29.57 -32.65 6.19
N ASN A 96 29.36 -32.02 7.35
CA ASN A 96 30.28 -32.09 8.47
C ASN A 96 30.34 -33.51 9.05
N ILE A 97 29.18 -34.14 9.25
CA ILE A 97 29.09 -35.53 9.74
C ILE A 97 29.65 -36.51 8.70
N SER A 98 29.39 -36.28 7.41
CA SER A 98 29.87 -37.13 6.32
C SER A 98 31.33 -36.90 5.97
N ARG A 99 32.01 -35.93 6.61
CA ARG A 99 33.41 -35.60 6.31
C ARG A 99 34.30 -36.77 6.73
N GLN A 100 35.20 -37.20 5.84
CA GLN A 100 36.08 -38.35 6.07
C GLN A 100 36.80 -38.29 7.43
N THR A 101 37.25 -37.10 7.85
CA THR A 101 37.88 -36.90 9.16
C THR A 101 36.93 -37.11 10.36
N GLU A 102 35.67 -36.69 10.24
CA GLU A 102 34.68 -36.86 11.32
C GLU A 102 34.16 -38.31 11.34
N VAL A 103 33.97 -38.93 10.18
CA VAL A 103 33.66 -40.36 10.07
C VAL A 103 34.79 -41.20 10.68
N ALA A 104 36.06 -40.91 10.35
CA ALA A 104 37.21 -41.61 10.92
C ALA A 104 37.33 -41.41 12.44
N ARG A 105 36.98 -40.22 12.95
CA ARG A 105 36.89 -39.96 14.39
C ARG A 105 35.76 -40.79 15.03
N MET A 106 34.55 -40.76 14.47
CA MET A 106 33.42 -41.55 14.96
C MET A 106 33.70 -43.06 14.94
N VAL A 107 34.36 -43.58 13.91
CA VAL A 107 34.74 -45.00 13.79
C VAL A 107 35.72 -45.39 14.90
N ARG A 108 36.72 -44.55 15.20
CA ARG A 108 37.64 -44.73 16.34
C ARG A 108 36.92 -44.66 17.69
N ASP A 109 36.05 -43.69 17.88
CA ASP A 109 35.33 -43.49 19.15
C ASP A 109 34.34 -44.64 19.43
N ASN A 110 33.79 -45.28 18.38
CA ASN A 110 32.94 -46.46 18.48
C ASN A 110 33.72 -47.79 18.54
N GLY A 111 35.05 -47.76 18.60
CA GLY A 111 35.89 -48.95 18.77
C GLY A 111 35.96 -49.88 17.54
N ILE A 112 35.67 -49.37 16.35
CA ILE A 112 35.75 -50.12 15.10
C ILE A 112 37.17 -49.95 14.53
N ASP A 113 37.90 -51.04 14.33
CA ASP A 113 39.28 -51.07 13.83
C ASP A 113 39.34 -50.83 12.30
N LEU A 114 38.95 -49.64 11.87
CA LEU A 114 39.00 -49.19 10.47
C LEU A 114 40.00 -48.01 10.35
N GLU A 115 41.10 -48.23 9.64
CA GLU A 115 42.10 -47.19 9.35
C GLU A 115 41.93 -46.59 7.94
N GLU A 116 42.17 -45.28 7.82
CA GLU A 116 42.09 -44.56 6.55
C GLU A 116 43.25 -44.96 5.61
N SER A 117 42.93 -45.29 4.35
CA SER A 117 43.95 -45.67 3.36
C SER A 117 44.69 -44.45 2.85
N VAL A 118 45.88 -44.18 3.40
CA VAL A 118 46.74 -43.03 3.07
C VAL A 118 47.63 -43.26 1.84
N LYS A 119 47.49 -44.40 1.14
CA LYS A 119 48.39 -44.76 0.03
C LYS A 119 47.89 -44.15 -1.28
N PRO A 120 48.66 -43.25 -1.93
CA PRO A 120 48.26 -42.68 -3.22
C PRO A 120 48.18 -43.76 -4.30
N PRO A 121 47.25 -43.66 -5.25
CA PRO A 121 47.11 -44.62 -6.34
C PRO A 121 48.38 -44.63 -7.21
N ARG A 122 49.01 -45.80 -7.32
CA ARG A 122 50.21 -45.97 -8.15
C ARG A 122 49.82 -46.02 -9.63
N THR A 123 50.30 -45.05 -10.40
CA THR A 123 50.18 -45.10 -11.87
C THR A 123 51.13 -46.15 -12.41
N ILE A 124 50.59 -47.19 -13.04
CA ILE A 124 51.39 -48.20 -13.76
C ILE A 124 51.73 -47.62 -15.15
N LYS A 125 52.98 -47.21 -15.36
CA LYS A 125 53.48 -46.90 -16.71
C LYS A 125 53.90 -48.21 -17.37
N LYS A 126 53.27 -48.54 -18.50
CA LYS A 126 53.69 -49.65 -19.38
C LYS A 126 55.07 -49.30 -19.94
N SER A 127 56.12 -49.96 -19.45
CA SER A 127 57.43 -49.96 -20.10
C SER A 127 57.33 -50.81 -21.36
N ILE A 128 57.35 -50.15 -22.51
CA ILE A 128 57.38 -50.78 -23.82
C ILE A 128 58.84 -51.20 -24.05
N TRP A 129 59.06 -52.51 -24.27
CA TRP A 129 60.31 -53.08 -24.75
C TRP A 129 60.36 -52.98 -26.28
#